data_AF-A0A0C4FB89-F1
#
_entry.id   AF-A0A0C4FB89-F1
#
_cell.length_a   1.000
_cell.length_b   1.000
_cell.length_c   1.000
_cell.angle_alpha   90.00
_cell.angle_beta   90.00
_cell.angle_gamma   90.00
#
_symmetry.space_group_name_H-M   'P 1'
#
loop_
_entity.id
_entity.type
_entity.pdbx_description
1 polymer ?
#
loop_
_entity_poly.entity_id
_entity_poly.type
_entity_poly.pdbx_seq_one_letter_code
_entity_poly.pdbx_strand_id
1 'polypeptide(L)'
;MEVKNEIFRAYKERRALANSLQDVGHAIGRLDRIMMAMAGIVFVFIALSIVGIDYSKALASVYTVGIAAAFIFKETAGNVFDAIIMVFCTHPYDTGDRVIMDKKFIINLRRSSNQFENATVQFGWKTPPEKLDALEEKMNLWLQTDEQRRFEPGTACVIQSLVNQQYIEITLGMTHREN
;
A
#
# COMPACT_ATOMS: atom_id res chain seq x y z
N MET A 1 -29.58 9.98 20.22
CA MET A 1 -29.11 8.69 19.66
C MET A 1 -27.59 8.65 19.47
N GLU A 2 -26.91 9.78 19.34
CA GLU A 2 -25.44 9.86 19.15
C GLU A 2 -24.61 9.32 20.32
N VAL A 3 -24.99 9.59 21.58
CA VAL A 3 -24.24 9.13 22.76
C VAL A 3 -24.19 7.59 22.88
N LYS A 4 -25.28 6.90 22.53
CA LYS A 4 -25.32 5.43 22.51
C LYS A 4 -24.37 4.86 21.45
N ASN A 5 -24.28 5.51 20.30
CA ASN A 5 -23.39 5.08 19.22
C ASN A 5 -21.91 5.32 19.56
N GLU A 6 -21.57 6.44 20.20
CA GLU A 6 -20.20 6.71 20.68
C GLU A 6 -19.77 5.70 21.76
N ILE A 7 -20.63 5.40 22.74
CA ILE A 7 -20.33 4.38 23.77
C ILE A 7 -20.18 3.00 23.13
N PHE A 8 -21.02 2.65 22.16
CA PHE A 8 -20.92 1.37 21.44
C PHE A 8 -19.64 1.28 20.61
N ARG A 9 -19.23 2.38 19.96
CA ARG A 9 -17.98 2.47 19.20
C ARG A 9 -16.76 2.31 20.13
N ALA A 10 -16.75 3.03 21.24
CA ALA A 10 -15.69 2.92 22.25
C ALA A 10 -15.58 1.51 22.84
N TYR A 11 -16.72 0.83 23.08
CA TYR A 11 -16.72 -0.56 23.54
C TYR A 11 -16.17 -1.52 22.46
N LYS A 12 -16.57 -1.33 21.20
CA LYS A 12 -16.10 -2.14 20.06
C LYS A 12 -14.60 -1.96 19.82
N GLU A 13 -14.08 -0.74 19.90
CA GLU A 13 -12.65 -0.43 19.80
C GLU A 13 -11.86 -1.09 20.94
N ARG A 14 -12.32 -0.98 22.18
CA ARG A 14 -11.67 -1.66 23.33
C ARG A 14 -11.64 -3.17 23.17
N ARG A 15 -12.73 -3.77 22.68
CA ARG A 15 -12.77 -5.21 22.40
C ARG A 15 -11.85 -5.60 21.25
N ALA A 16 -11.77 -4.79 20.20
CA ALA A 16 -10.84 -5.02 19.09
C ALA A 16 -9.38 -4.95 19.56
N LEU A 17 -9.03 -3.96 20.39
CA LEU A 17 -7.71 -3.83 20.99
C LEU A 17 -7.35 -5.04 21.89
N ALA A 18 -8.30 -5.48 22.74
CA ALA A 18 -8.08 -6.64 23.60
C ALA A 18 -7.82 -7.93 22.79
N ASN A 19 -8.57 -8.12 21.70
CA ASN A 19 -8.34 -9.26 20.79
C ASN A 19 -6.95 -9.17 20.13
N SER A 20 -6.55 -8.00 19.63
CA SER A 20 -5.23 -7.82 19.02
C SER A 20 -4.08 -8.07 20.02
N LEU A 21 -4.24 -7.67 21.28
CA LEU A 21 -3.25 -7.95 22.33
C LEU A 21 -3.16 -9.45 22.67
N GLN A 22 -4.29 -10.14 22.70
CA GLN A 22 -4.32 -11.59 22.90
C GLN A 22 -3.61 -12.33 21.74
N ASP A 23 -3.84 -11.90 20.51
CA ASP A 23 -3.19 -12.47 19.32
C ASP A 23 -1.67 -12.25 19.34
N VAL A 24 -1.23 -11.06 19.76
CA VAL A 24 0.20 -10.77 20.00
C VAL A 24 0.77 -11.67 21.10
N GLY A 25 0.03 -11.90 22.19
CA GLY A 25 0.44 -12.81 23.26
C GLY A 25 0.64 -14.26 22.77
N HIS A 26 -0.26 -14.77 21.94
CA HIS A 26 -0.11 -16.09 21.33
C HIS A 26 1.07 -16.18 20.34
N ALA A 27 1.31 -15.12 19.57
CA ALA A 27 2.45 -15.05 18.66
C ALA A 27 3.79 -15.06 19.42
N ILE A 28 3.88 -14.30 20.52
CA ILE A 28 5.07 -14.28 21.40
C ILE A 28 5.34 -15.66 21.99
N GLY A 29 4.30 -16.36 22.47
CA GLY A 29 4.47 -17.72 23.01
C GLY A 29 4.97 -18.73 21.98
N ARG A 30 4.64 -18.55 20.68
CA ARG A 30 5.20 -19.38 19.61
C ARG A 30 6.66 -19.06 19.32
N LEU A 31 7.03 -17.77 19.33
CA LEU A 31 8.41 -17.34 19.14
C LEU A 31 9.31 -17.84 20.27
N ASP A 32 8.85 -17.73 21.52
CA ASP A 32 9.57 -18.21 22.70
C ASP A 32 9.87 -19.71 22.58
N ARG A 33 8.89 -20.51 22.12
CA ARG A 33 9.09 -21.94 21.86
C ARG A 33 10.16 -22.21 20.79
N ILE A 34 10.22 -21.40 19.73
CA ILE A 34 11.24 -21.52 18.68
C ILE A 34 12.62 -21.13 19.22
N MET A 35 12.69 -20.05 20.00
CA MET A 35 13.93 -19.61 20.67
C MET A 35 14.45 -20.65 21.65
N MET A 36 13.56 -21.27 22.44
CA MET A 36 13.90 -22.34 23.38
C MET A 36 14.42 -23.59 22.67
N ALA A 37 13.84 -23.96 21.52
CA ALA A 37 14.35 -25.05 20.70
C ALA A 37 15.75 -24.75 20.14
N MET A 38 15.99 -23.53 19.65
CA MET A 38 17.30 -23.11 19.14
C MET A 38 18.36 -23.06 20.26
N ALA A 39 18.01 -22.54 21.45
CA ALA A 39 18.86 -22.55 22.62
C ALA A 39 19.18 -23.99 23.09
N GLY A 40 18.21 -24.90 23.00
CA GLY A 40 18.41 -26.33 23.27
C GLY A 40 19.44 -26.97 22.34
N ILE A 41 19.42 -26.64 21.04
CA ILE A 41 20.41 -27.11 20.07
C ILE A 41 21.83 -26.65 20.47
N VAL A 42 21.99 -25.37 20.80
CA VAL A 42 23.29 -24.81 21.24
C VAL A 42 23.76 -25.48 22.54
N PHE A 43 22.84 -25.69 23.49
CA PHE A 43 23.15 -26.36 24.75
C PHE A 43 23.65 -27.80 24.54
N VAL A 44 23.03 -28.55 23.62
CA VAL A 44 23.49 -29.90 23.24
C VAL A 44 24.90 -29.86 22.67
N PHE A 45 25.24 -28.88 21.84
CA PHE A 45 26.60 -28.71 21.32
C PHE A 45 27.64 -28.41 22.40
N ILE A 46 27.31 -27.55 23.37
CA ILE A 46 28.18 -27.26 24.52
C ILE A 46 28.36 -28.52 25.38
N ALA A 47 27.28 -29.26 25.64
CA ALA A 47 27.34 -30.50 26.40
C ALA A 47 28.21 -31.57 25.72
N LEU A 48 28.06 -31.75 24.40
CA LEU A 48 28.90 -32.65 23.60
C LEU A 48 30.39 -32.25 23.62
N SER A 49 30.67 -30.93 23.63
CA SER A 49 32.03 -30.41 23.74
C SER A 49 32.71 -30.77 25.06
N ILE A 50 31.95 -30.87 26.17
CA ILE A 50 32.49 -31.26 27.49
C ILE A 50 32.79 -32.77 27.53
N VAL A 51 32.00 -33.59 26.84
CA VAL A 51 32.16 -35.05 26.81
C VAL A 51 33.33 -35.50 25.91
N GLY A 52 33.93 -34.58 25.14
CA GLY A 52 35.12 -34.86 24.33
C GLY A 52 34.84 -35.73 23.09
N ILE A 53 33.60 -35.73 22.60
CA ILE A 53 33.19 -36.46 21.39
C ILE A 53 33.56 -35.64 20.16
N ASP A 54 34.16 -36.26 19.15
CA ASP A 54 34.45 -35.63 17.86
C ASP A 54 33.16 -35.28 17.09
N TYR A 55 32.75 -34.01 17.16
CA TYR A 55 31.48 -33.52 16.58
C TYR A 55 31.63 -32.87 15.19
N SER A 56 32.81 -32.93 14.57
CA SER A 56 33.10 -32.31 13.26
C SER A 56 32.08 -32.68 12.16
N LYS A 57 31.62 -33.94 12.13
CA LYS A 57 30.59 -34.41 11.19
C LYS A 57 29.18 -33.91 11.53
N ALA A 58 28.85 -33.81 12.81
CA ALA A 58 27.57 -33.27 13.27
C ALA A 58 27.47 -31.76 13.01
N LEU A 59 28.57 -31.03 13.22
CA LEU A 59 28.68 -29.60 12.95
C LEU A 59 28.43 -29.30 11.46
N ALA A 60 29.07 -30.06 10.57
CA ALA A 60 28.87 -29.95 9.13
C ALA A 60 27.40 -30.18 8.74
N SER A 61 26.72 -31.16 9.35
CA SER A 61 25.31 -31.44 9.09
C SER A 61 24.35 -30.34 9.59
N VAL A 62 24.68 -29.66 10.69
CA VAL A 62 23.87 -28.54 11.19
C VAL A 62 24.11 -27.28 10.38
N TYR A 63 25.33 -27.02 9.90
CA TYR A 63 25.58 -25.90 8.99
C TYR A 63 24.83 -26.03 7.68
N THR A 64 24.77 -27.23 7.08
CA THR A 64 24.02 -27.41 5.82
C THR A 64 22.52 -27.17 6.00
N VAL A 65 21.93 -27.65 7.11
CA VAL A 65 20.52 -27.38 7.45
C VAL A 65 20.29 -25.89 7.74
N GLY A 66 21.21 -25.23 8.45
CA GLY A 66 21.13 -23.79 8.72
C GLY A 66 21.20 -22.94 7.45
N ILE A 67 22.07 -23.30 6.51
CA ILE A 67 22.16 -22.65 5.20
C ILE A 67 20.88 -22.89 4.39
N ALA A 68 20.35 -24.12 4.38
CA ALA A 68 19.08 -24.42 3.70
C ALA A 68 17.92 -23.60 4.26
N ALA A 69 17.82 -23.46 5.58
CA ALA A 69 16.84 -22.59 6.24
C ALA A 69 17.03 -21.12 5.82
N ALA A 70 18.27 -20.61 5.79
CA ALA A 70 18.55 -19.25 5.35
C ALA A 70 18.05 -18.98 3.92
N PHE A 71 18.17 -19.95 3.01
CA PHE A 71 17.64 -19.81 1.65
C PHE A 71 16.11 -19.73 1.58
N ILE A 72 15.41 -20.43 2.48
CA ILE A 72 13.95 -20.39 2.57
C ILE A 72 13.48 -19.05 3.15
N PHE A 73 14.17 -18.56 4.19
CA PHE A 73 13.74 -17.35 4.91
C PHE A 73 14.29 -16.04 4.34
N LYS A 74 15.26 -16.06 3.41
CA LYS A 74 15.92 -14.83 2.90
C LYS A 74 14.93 -13.80 2.35
N GLU A 75 13.89 -14.24 1.65
CA GLU A 75 12.91 -13.35 1.02
C GLU A 75 11.99 -12.72 2.08
N THR A 76 11.53 -13.52 3.04
CA THR A 76 10.75 -13.03 4.17
C THR A 76 11.55 -12.04 5.03
N ALA A 77 12.82 -12.36 5.33
CA ALA A 77 13.70 -11.48 6.08
C ALA A 77 13.97 -10.17 5.33
N GLY A 78 14.18 -10.22 4.01
CA GLY A 78 14.33 -9.04 3.17
C GLY A 78 13.09 -8.14 3.21
N ASN A 79 11.90 -8.71 3.03
CA ASN A 79 10.65 -7.95 3.08
C ASN A 79 10.41 -7.30 4.45
N VAL A 80 10.74 -7.99 5.55
CA VAL A 80 10.64 -7.43 6.90
C VAL A 80 11.64 -6.30 7.11
N PHE A 81 12.87 -6.48 6.64
CA PHE A 81 13.92 -5.46 6.75
C PHE A 81 13.57 -4.21 5.93
N ASP A 82 13.11 -4.38 4.69
CA ASP A 82 12.64 -3.29 3.83
C ASP A 82 11.46 -2.56 4.48
N ALA A 83 10.52 -3.30 5.09
CA ALA A 83 9.42 -2.71 5.83
C ALA A 83 9.90 -1.90 7.06
N ILE A 84 10.88 -2.41 7.82
CA ILE A 84 11.47 -1.69 8.96
C ILE A 84 12.16 -0.41 8.48
N ILE A 85 12.93 -0.46 7.40
CA ILE A 85 13.57 0.73 6.82
C ILE A 85 12.52 1.76 6.41
N MET A 86 11.42 1.33 5.77
CA MET A 86 10.34 2.23 5.39
C MET A 86 9.67 2.89 6.59
N VAL A 87 9.42 2.12 7.66
CA VAL A 87 8.72 2.61 8.85
C VAL A 87 9.62 3.49 9.71
N PHE A 88 10.92 3.20 9.85
CA PHE A 88 11.77 3.90 10.82
C PHE A 88 12.81 4.85 10.22
N CYS A 89 13.32 4.57 9.02
CA CYS A 89 14.38 5.38 8.43
C CYS A 89 13.83 6.41 7.45
N THR A 90 13.10 5.96 6.43
CA THR A 90 12.72 6.84 5.31
C THR A 90 11.35 7.50 5.49
N HIS A 91 10.45 6.92 6.28
CA HIS A 91 9.08 7.42 6.54
C HIS A 91 8.40 8.05 5.30
N PRO A 92 8.27 7.32 4.18
CA PRO A 92 7.68 7.87 2.96
C PRO A 92 6.19 8.20 3.10
N TYR A 93 5.50 7.61 4.08
CA TYR A 93 4.10 7.84 4.41
C TYR A 93 3.89 7.71 5.92
N ASP A 94 2.92 8.46 6.45
CA ASP A 94 2.55 8.44 7.87
C ASP A 94 1.16 7.79 8.07
N THR A 95 0.82 7.48 9.31
CA THR A 95 -0.45 6.85 9.68
C THR A 95 -1.63 7.68 9.16
N GLY A 96 -2.41 7.10 8.24
CA GLY A 96 -3.59 7.74 7.65
C GLY A 96 -3.40 8.26 6.22
N ASP A 97 -2.20 8.19 5.66
CA ASP A 97 -1.97 8.53 4.25
C ASP A 97 -2.55 7.45 3.32
N ARG A 98 -3.21 7.89 2.24
CA ARG A 98 -3.70 7.00 1.17
C ARG A 98 -2.59 6.78 0.17
N VAL A 99 -2.05 5.57 0.15
CA VAL A 99 -0.98 5.17 -0.76
C VAL A 99 -1.52 4.18 -1.78
N ILE A 100 -1.27 4.47 -3.06
CA ILE A 100 -1.46 3.50 -4.15
C ILE A 100 -0.11 2.83 -4.36
N MET A 101 -0.07 1.51 -4.24
CA MET A 101 1.11 0.71 -4.56
C MET A 101 0.88 0.00 -5.90
N ASP A 102 1.51 0.50 -6.97
CA ASP A 102 1.58 -0.24 -8.23
C ASP A 102 3.02 -0.63 -8.53
N LYS A 103 3.26 -1.95 -8.48
CA LYS A 103 4.48 -2.76 -8.75
C LYS A 103 5.85 -2.29 -8.24
N LYS A 104 6.01 -1.06 -7.73
CA LYS A 104 7.19 -0.47 -7.07
C LYS A 104 7.04 1.03 -6.77
N PHE A 105 6.06 1.74 -7.34
CA PHE A 105 5.84 3.16 -7.03
C PHE A 105 4.84 3.32 -5.89
N ILE A 106 5.22 4.16 -4.92
CA ILE A 106 4.36 4.57 -3.81
C ILE A 106 3.94 6.00 -4.09
N ILE A 107 2.68 6.20 -4.46
CA ILE A 107 2.13 7.52 -4.73
C ILE A 107 1.32 7.92 -3.49
N ASN A 108 1.82 8.91 -2.76
CA ASN A 108 1.09 9.53 -1.65
C ASN A 108 0.12 10.56 -2.21
N LEU A 109 -1.17 10.23 -2.23
CA LEU A 109 -2.21 11.10 -2.78
C LEU A 109 -2.25 12.46 -2.06
N ARG A 110 -1.89 12.54 -0.78
CA ARG A 110 -1.95 13.80 -0.02
C ARG A 110 -0.79 14.74 -0.30
N ARG A 111 0.36 14.24 -0.76
CA ARG A 111 1.58 15.03 -1.03
C ARG A 111 1.93 15.15 -2.51
N SER A 112 1.11 14.61 -3.39
CA SER A 112 1.30 14.73 -4.85
C SER A 112 0.75 16.09 -5.29
N SER A 113 1.62 16.91 -5.89
CA SER A 113 1.33 18.28 -6.34
C SER A 113 0.19 18.33 -7.34
N ASN A 114 0.28 17.57 -8.44
CA ASN A 114 -0.72 17.66 -9.51
C ASN A 114 -1.39 16.30 -9.72
N GLN A 115 -2.59 16.12 -9.14
CA GLN A 115 -3.44 14.99 -9.49
C GLN A 115 -4.24 15.32 -10.76
N PHE A 116 -4.24 14.41 -11.73
CA PHE A 116 -4.95 14.59 -12.99
C PHE A 116 -6.05 13.54 -13.10
N GLU A 117 -7.27 13.98 -13.38
CA GLU A 117 -8.43 13.11 -13.56
C GLU A 117 -8.89 13.18 -15.02
N ASN A 118 -9.04 12.01 -15.64
CA ASN A 118 -9.55 11.89 -17.01
C ASN A 118 -10.98 11.38 -16.97
N ALA A 119 -11.88 12.09 -17.63
CA ALA A 119 -13.24 11.64 -17.88
C ALA A 119 -13.43 11.36 -19.38
N THR A 120 -13.70 10.10 -19.73
CA THR A 120 -14.01 9.71 -21.10
C THR A 120 -15.52 9.80 -21.32
N VAL A 121 -15.93 10.67 -22.24
CA VAL A 121 -17.34 10.92 -22.60
C VAL A 121 -17.56 10.54 -24.06
N GLN A 122 -18.69 9.89 -24.32
CA GLN A 122 -19.09 9.43 -25.65
C GLN A 122 -20.13 10.38 -26.24
N PHE A 123 -19.83 10.94 -27.41
CA PHE A 123 -20.75 11.78 -28.18
C PHE A 123 -21.23 11.06 -29.43
N GLY A 124 -22.47 11.30 -29.85
CA GLY A 124 -22.96 10.72 -31.11
C GLY A 124 -22.16 11.24 -32.31
N TRP A 125 -21.91 10.38 -33.30
CA TRP A 125 -21.10 10.67 -34.50
C TRP A 125 -21.47 11.96 -35.25
N LYS A 126 -22.75 12.33 -35.26
CA LYS A 126 -23.26 13.52 -35.99
C LYS A 126 -23.06 14.84 -35.24
N THR A 127 -22.36 14.84 -34.11
CA THR A 127 -22.15 16.06 -33.33
C THR A 127 -21.17 16.98 -34.07
N PRO A 128 -21.59 18.20 -34.49
CA PRO A 128 -20.70 19.11 -35.19
C PRO A 128 -19.59 19.63 -34.28
N PRO A 129 -18.39 19.91 -34.81
CA PRO A 129 -17.22 20.33 -34.03
C PRO A 129 -17.47 21.65 -33.28
N GLU A 130 -18.27 22.56 -33.84
CA GLU A 130 -18.65 23.83 -33.20
C GLU A 130 -19.32 23.63 -31.83
N LYS A 131 -20.08 22.54 -31.65
CA LYS A 131 -20.71 22.23 -30.36
C LYS A 131 -19.73 21.65 -29.35
N LEU A 132 -18.64 21.05 -29.82
CA LEU A 132 -17.55 20.57 -28.97
C LEU A 132 -16.68 21.74 -28.51
N ASP A 133 -16.39 22.69 -29.39
CA ASP A 133 -15.67 23.92 -29.04
C ASP A 133 -16.48 24.75 -28.03
N ALA A 134 -17.79 24.88 -28.25
CA ALA A 134 -18.69 25.56 -27.30
C ALA A 134 -18.83 24.81 -25.97
N LEU A 135 -18.65 23.48 -25.95
CA LEU A 135 -18.61 22.69 -24.72
C LEU A 135 -17.31 22.95 -23.95
N GLU A 136 -16.17 22.95 -24.64
CA GLU A 136 -14.88 23.25 -24.05
C GLU A 136 -14.86 24.66 -23.45
N GLU A 137 -15.36 25.65 -24.16
CA GLU A 137 -15.47 27.03 -23.68
C GLU A 137 -16.37 27.12 -22.44
N LYS A 138 -17.54 26.47 -22.46
CA LYS A 138 -18.47 26.45 -21.31
C LYS A 138 -17.89 25.72 -20.11
N MET A 139 -17.15 24.65 -20.33
CA MET A 139 -16.53 23.87 -19.28
C MET A 139 -15.37 24.63 -18.64
N ASN A 140 -14.56 25.32 -19.44
CA ASN A 140 -13.52 26.23 -18.94
C ASN A 140 -14.11 27.42 -18.18
N LEU A 141 -15.25 27.98 -18.64
CA LEU A 141 -15.98 29.02 -17.92
C LEU A 141 -16.57 28.50 -16.59
N TRP A 142 -17.13 27.28 -16.59
CA TRP A 142 -17.65 26.65 -15.39
C TRP A 142 -16.55 26.41 -14.35
N LEU A 143 -15.37 25.94 -14.77
CA LEU A 143 -14.22 25.76 -13.87
C LEU A 143 -13.70 27.07 -13.26
N GLN A 144 -13.88 28.21 -13.94
CA GLN A 144 -13.54 29.53 -13.40
C GLN A 144 -14.60 30.07 -12.44
N THR A 145 -15.85 29.62 -12.56
CA THR A 145 -17.00 30.14 -11.80
C THR A 145 -17.42 29.24 -10.65
N ASP A 146 -16.93 27.99 -10.59
CA ASP A 146 -17.26 27.06 -9.51
C ASP A 146 -16.69 27.51 -8.16
N GLU A 147 -17.56 27.62 -7.15
CA GLU A 147 -17.19 27.98 -5.78
C GLU A 147 -16.46 26.83 -5.07
N GLN A 148 -16.69 25.58 -5.49
CA GLN A 148 -15.95 24.42 -4.99
C GLN A 148 -14.63 24.23 -5.76
N ARG A 149 -13.60 24.99 -5.35
CA ARG A 149 -12.25 25.07 -5.94
C ARG A 149 -11.41 23.77 -5.92
N ARG A 150 -11.95 22.64 -6.37
CA ARG A 150 -11.23 21.35 -6.43
C ARG A 150 -10.33 21.19 -7.65
N PHE A 151 -10.55 21.98 -8.71
CA PHE A 151 -9.83 21.87 -9.98
C PHE A 151 -9.19 23.20 -10.40
N GLU A 152 -8.07 23.13 -11.11
CA GLU A 152 -7.42 24.30 -11.72
C GLU A 152 -8.10 24.66 -13.06
N PRO A 153 -8.16 25.97 -13.41
CA PRO A 153 -8.69 26.39 -14.70
C PRO A 153 -7.73 25.99 -15.82
N GLY A 154 -8.09 24.93 -16.55
CA GLY A 154 -7.32 24.42 -17.68
C GLY A 154 -7.71 22.99 -18.02
N THR A 155 -8.86 22.79 -18.67
CA THR A 155 -9.26 21.47 -19.17
C THR A 155 -8.90 21.33 -20.63
N ALA A 156 -8.26 20.22 -20.98
CA ALA A 156 -8.03 19.85 -22.36
C ALA A 156 -9.09 18.83 -22.80
N CYS A 157 -9.74 19.11 -23.93
CA CYS A 157 -10.66 18.21 -24.61
C CYS A 157 -9.93 17.54 -25.78
N VAL A 158 -9.66 16.24 -25.70
CA VAL A 158 -8.93 15.52 -26.76
C VAL A 158 -9.77 14.37 -27.30
N ILE A 159 -9.99 14.39 -28.62
CA ILE A 159 -10.63 13.28 -29.33
C ILE A 159 -9.64 12.11 -29.37
N GLN A 160 -10.01 10.99 -28.77
CA GLN A 160 -9.11 9.82 -28.68
C GLN A 160 -9.36 8.81 -29.80
N SER A 161 -10.61 8.47 -30.07
CA SER A 161 -10.92 7.43 -31.05
C SER A 161 -12.29 7.64 -31.70
N LEU A 162 -12.39 7.24 -32.97
CA LEU A 162 -13.65 7.15 -33.70
C LEU A 162 -14.06 5.68 -33.74
N VAL A 163 -15.14 5.32 -33.05
CA VAL A 163 -15.61 3.93 -33.01
C VAL A 163 -16.72 3.72 -34.02
N ASN A 164 -16.38 3.03 -35.12
CA ASN A 164 -17.32 2.51 -36.13
C ASN A 164 -18.41 3.51 -36.61
N GLN A 165 -18.10 4.81 -36.66
CA GLN A 165 -19.04 5.89 -37.03
C GLN A 165 -20.34 5.93 -36.20
N GLN A 166 -20.37 5.32 -35.01
CA GLN A 166 -21.51 5.35 -34.10
C GLN A 166 -21.35 6.45 -33.06
N TYR A 167 -20.14 6.59 -32.50
CA TYR A 167 -19.82 7.60 -31.50
C TYR A 167 -18.35 8.05 -31.57
N ILE A 168 -18.10 9.23 -31.01
CA ILE A 168 -16.80 9.87 -30.86
C ILE A 168 -16.45 9.79 -29.38
N GLU A 169 -15.28 9.22 -29.06
CA GLU A 169 -14.75 9.21 -27.71
C GLU A 169 -13.88 10.43 -27.48
N ILE A 170 -14.28 11.23 -26.51
CA ILE A 170 -13.58 12.44 -26.10
C ILE A 170 -13.12 12.24 -24.67
N THR A 171 -11.84 12.45 -24.42
CA THR A 171 -11.30 12.46 -23.06
C THR A 171 -11.09 13.90 -22.63
N LEU A 172 -11.72 14.23 -21.51
CA LEU A 172 -11.64 15.52 -20.83
C LEU A 172 -10.66 15.33 -19.68
N GLY A 173 -9.56 16.06 -19.72
CA GLY A 173 -8.52 16.00 -18.70
C GLY A 173 -8.58 17.20 -17.77
N MET A 174 -8.85 16.99 -16.48
CA MET A 174 -8.96 18.03 -15.47
C MET A 174 -7.85 17.86 -14.42
N THR A 175 -7.13 18.94 -14.12
CA THR A 175 -6.12 18.96 -13.06
C THR A 175 -6.77 19.36 -11.75
N HIS A 176 -6.61 18.54 -10.71
CA HIS A 176 -6.99 18.89 -9.34
C HIS A 176 -6.05 19.97 -8.81
N ARG A 177 -6.62 20.93 -8.10
CA ARG A 177 -5.87 22.02 -7.47
C ARG A 177 -5.08 21.51 -6.28
N GLU A 178 -3.84 21.98 -6.13
CA GLU A 178 -3.05 21.79 -4.91
C GLU A 178 -3.81 22.34 -3.69
N ASN A 179 -3.86 21.55 -2.61
CA ASN A 179 -4.42 21.94 -1.32
C ASN A 179 -3.47 22.85 -0.53
#